data_AF-A0A804K1R6-F1
#
_entry.id   AF-A0A804K1R6-F1
#
_cell.length_a   1.000
_cell.length_b   1.000
_cell.length_c   1.000
_cell.angle_alpha   90.00
_cell.angle_beta   90.00
_cell.angle_gamma   90.00
#
_symmetry.space_group_name_H-M   'P 1'
#
loop_
_entity.id
_entity.type
_entity.pdbx_description
1 polymer ?
#
loop_
_entity_poly.entity_id
_entity_poly.type
_entity_poly.pdbx_seq_one_letter_code
_entity_poly.pdbx_strand_id
1 'polypeptide(L)' 'MAEASRRRPKTKIVCTLGPASRSVEMIERFLMAGMNVARFNFSHGSHAYHQETLENLRAAMDKTGILYAVMLDTK' A
#
# COMPACT_ATOMS: atom_id res chain seq x y z
N MET A 1 -11.02 -30.54 2.50
CA MET A 1 -9.74 -29.92 2.12
C MET A 1 -9.36 -28.94 3.22
N ALA A 2 -8.52 -29.36 4.16
CA ALA A 2 -8.13 -28.53 5.29
C ALA A 2 -7.27 -27.36 4.77
N GLU A 3 -7.77 -26.14 4.95
CA GLU A 3 -7.07 -24.91 4.64
C GLU A 3 -5.82 -24.86 5.54
N ALA A 4 -4.65 -25.03 4.93
CA ALA A 4 -3.39 -24.89 5.65
C ALA A 4 -3.38 -23.50 6.29
N SER A 5 -3.47 -23.45 7.62
CA SER A 5 -3.38 -22.22 8.41
C SER A 5 -2.03 -21.56 8.11
N ARG A 6 -1.99 -20.74 7.06
CA ARG A 6 -0.81 -19.95 6.69
C ARG A 6 -0.61 -18.98 7.84
N ARG A 7 0.38 -19.27 8.67
CA ARG A 7 0.73 -18.49 9.85
C ARG A 7 0.81 -17.02 9.43
N ARG A 8 -0.17 -16.20 9.85
CA ARG A 8 -0.15 -14.77 9.52
C ARG A 8 1.11 -14.17 10.14
N PRO A 9 2.00 -13.57 9.34
CA PRO A 9 3.21 -12.96 9.88
C PRO A 9 2.82 -11.91 10.92
N LYS A 10 3.47 -12.01 12.08
CA LYS A 10 3.28 -11.07 13.19
C LYS A 10 3.88 -9.70 12.84
N THR A 11 5.07 -9.72 12.22
CA THR A 11 5.74 -8.54 11.69
C THR A 11 4.94 -7.97 10.50
N LYS A 12 4.76 -6.64 10.49
CA LYS A 12 4.07 -5.92 9.42
C LYS A 12 5.05 -5.15 8.56
N ILE A 13 4.73 -5.03 7.28
CA ILE A 13 5.57 -4.36 6.27
C ILE A 13 4.97 -3.00 5.96
N VAL A 14 5.80 -1.97 6.12
CA VAL A 14 5.50 -0.58 5.75
C VAL A 14 6.30 -0.23 4.49
N CYS A 15 5.62 0.20 3.43
CA CYS A 15 6.27 0.61 2.19
C CYS A 15 6.03 2.10 1.92
N THR A 16 7.07 2.83 1.53
CA THR A 16 6.91 4.23 1.10
C THR A 16 6.49 4.25 -0.36
N LEU A 17 5.36 4.90 -0.67
CA LEU A 17 4.90 5.10 -2.04
C LEU A 17 5.56 6.34 -2.63
N GLY A 18 6.07 6.20 -3.85
CA GLY A 18 6.86 7.18 -4.55
C GLY A 18 6.69 7.06 -6.07
N PRO A 19 7.45 7.83 -6.88
CA PRO A 19 7.26 7.88 -8.32
C PRO A 19 7.34 6.50 -9.01
N ALA A 20 8.22 5.62 -8.52
CA ALA A 20 8.39 4.27 -9.05
C ALA A 20 7.36 3.25 -8.54
N SER A 21 6.56 3.60 -7.52
CA SER A 21 5.73 2.67 -6.76
C SER A 21 4.25 3.05 -6.65
N ARG A 22 3.82 4.14 -7.30
CA ARG A 22 2.47 4.71 -7.14
C ARG A 22 1.44 4.29 -8.21
N SER A 23 1.83 3.51 -9.23
CA SER A 23 0.86 3.02 -10.20
C SER A 23 -0.03 1.93 -9.58
N VAL A 24 -1.26 1.82 -10.07
CA VAL A 24 -2.24 0.86 -9.54
C VAL A 24 -1.69 -0.57 -9.63
N GLU A 25 -1.12 -0.95 -10.77
CA GLU A 25 -0.57 -2.27 -11.03
C GLU A 25 0.60 -2.58 -10.09
N MET A 26 1.42 -1.56 -9.77
CA MET A 26 2.56 -1.76 -8.90
C MET A 26 2.12 -1.95 -7.44
N ILE A 27 1.13 -1.17 -7.02
CA ILE A 27 0.53 -1.29 -5.70
C ILE A 27 -0.16 -2.65 -5.52
N GLU A 28 -0.89 -3.14 -6.52
CA GLU A 28 -1.47 -4.49 -6.52
C GLU A 28 -0.41 -5.55 -6.22
N ARG A 29 0.75 -5.48 -6.89
CA ARG A 29 1.86 -6.42 -6.63
C ARG A 29 2.38 -6.29 -5.20
N PHE A 30 2.45 -5.10 -4.62
CA PHE A 30 2.85 -4.95 -3.21
C PHE A 30 1.83 -5.52 -2.23
N LEU A 31 0.53 -5.32 -2.49
CA LEU A 31 -0.53 -5.91 -1.68
C LEU A 31 -0.45 -7.44 -1.71
N MET A 32 -0.31 -8.04 -2.90
CA MET A 32 -0.13 -9.48 -3.05
C MET A 32 1.17 -10.01 -2.44
N ALA A 33 2.25 -9.21 -2.46
CA ALA A 33 3.52 -9.54 -1.84
C ALA A 33 3.50 -9.44 -0.31
N GLY A 34 2.48 -8.79 0.29
CA GLY A 34 2.27 -8.74 1.73
C GLY A 34 2.52 -7.39 2.39
N MET A 35 2.55 -6.28 1.62
CA MET A 35 2.53 -4.93 2.19
C MET A 35 1.30 -4.73 3.09
N ASN A 36 1.49 -4.08 4.24
CA ASN A 36 0.39 -3.83 5.19
C ASN A 36 0.08 -2.34 5.36
N VAL A 37 1.09 -1.48 5.25
CA VAL A 37 0.95 -0.04 5.44
C VAL A 37 1.60 0.71 4.28
N ALA A 38 0.86 1.62 3.66
CA ALA A 38 1.38 2.57 2.68
C ALA A 38 1.77 3.87 3.40
N ARG A 39 3.06 4.19 3.36
CA ARG A 39 3.65 5.41 3.92
C ARG A 39 3.70 6.50 2.85
N PHE A 40 3.12 7.65 3.16
CA PHE A 40 3.19 8.87 2.37
C PHE A 40 4.16 9.81 3.06
N ASN A 41 5.34 10.02 2.45
CA ASN A 41 6.37 10.89 2.99
C ASN A 41 6.13 12.34 2.53
N PHE A 42 5.63 13.20 3.42
CA PHE A 42 5.32 14.60 3.11
C PHE A 42 6.54 15.53 3.10
N SER A 43 7.76 15.02 3.36
CA SER A 43 8.98 15.77 3.07
C SER A 43 9.16 16.04 1.56
N HIS A 44 8.48 15.27 0.71
CA HIS A 44 8.50 15.38 -0.75
C HIS A 44 7.09 15.30 -1.34
N GLY A 45 6.93 15.77 -2.59
CA GLY A 45 5.65 15.73 -3.30
C GLY A 45 4.68 16.83 -2.87
N SER A 46 3.69 17.10 -3.74
CA SER A 46 2.60 18.03 -3.46
C SER A 46 1.39 17.31 -2.84
N HIS A 47 0.42 18.05 -2.31
CA HIS A 47 -0.85 17.46 -1.89
C HIS A 47 -1.56 16.69 -3.02
N ALA A 48 -1.55 17.24 -4.25
CA ALA A 48 -2.13 16.57 -5.42
C ALA A 48 -1.42 15.24 -5.73
N TYR A 49 -0.10 15.19 -5.59
CA TYR A 49 0.69 13.97 -5.76
C TYR A 49 0.30 12.87 -4.76
N HIS A 50 0.13 13.25 -3.49
CA HIS A 50 -0.29 12.31 -2.44
C HIS A 50 -1.75 11.90 -2.61
N GLN A 51 -2.62 12.80 -3.07
CA GLN A 51 -4.02 12.51 -3.38
C GLN A 51 -4.15 11.48 -4.52
N GLU A 52 -3.46 11.67 -5.64
CA GLU A 52 -3.42 10.72 -6.76
C GLU A 52 -2.91 9.34 -6.29
N THR A 53 -1.88 9.34 -5.44
CA THR A 53 -1.32 8.10 -4.89
C THR A 53 -2.34 7.38 -3.99
N LEU A 54 -3.13 8.11 -3.21
CA LEU A 54 -4.21 7.54 -2.38
C LEU A 54 -5.34 6.97 -3.24
N GLU A 55 -5.69 7.63 -4.34
CA GLU A 55 -6.72 7.16 -5.29
C GLU A 55 -6.28 5.87 -5.98
N ASN A 56 -5.04 5.82 -6.48
CA ASN A 56 -4.48 4.61 -7.09
C ASN A 56 -4.45 3.44 -6.11
N LEU A 57 -4.14 3.73 -4.86
CA LEU A 57 -4.09 2.76 -3.79
C LEU A 57 -5.48 2.23 -3.40
N ARG A 58 -6.54 3.06 -3.47
CA ARG A 58 -7.93 2.61 -3.34
C ARG A 58 -8.35 1.72 -4.51
N ALA A 59 -8.04 2.11 -5.74
CA ALA A 59 -8.32 1.28 -6.90
C ALA A 59 -7.64 -0.10 -6.82
N ALA A 60 -6.41 -0.17 -6.32
CA ALA A 60 -5.70 -1.42 -6.10
C ALA A 60 -6.35 -2.29 -5.00
N MET A 61 -6.91 -1.68 -3.93
CA MET A 61 -7.71 -2.43 -2.94
C MET A 61 -8.94 -3.04 -3.56
N ASP A 62 -9.71 -2.25 -4.30
CA ASP A 62 -10.98 -2.70 -4.86
C ASP A 62 -10.77 -3.89 -5.79
N LYS A 63 -9.65 -3.90 -6.55
CA LYS A 63 -9.28 -5.02 -7.42
C LYS A 63 -8.77 -6.26 -6.67
N THR A 64 -8.05 -6.10 -5.57
CA THR A 64 -7.40 -7.22 -4.87
C THR A 64 -8.22 -7.79 -3.71
N GLY A 65 -9.17 -7.01 -3.17
CA GLY A 65 -9.90 -7.34 -1.95
C GLY A 65 -9.02 -7.31 -0.68
N ILE A 66 -7.80 -6.79 -0.75
CA ILE A 66 -6.85 -6.75 0.37
C ILE A 66 -6.93 -5.38 1.06
N LEU A 67 -7.29 -5.41 2.35
CA LEU A 67 -7.26 -4.22 3.21
C LEU A 67 -5.81 -3.83 3.55
N TYR A 68 -5.54 -2.53 3.58
CA TYR A 68 -4.25 -1.96 4.01
C TYR A 68 -4.48 -0.68 4.84
N ALA A 69 -3.44 -0.22 5.55
CA ALA A 69 -3.47 1.03 6.31
C ALA A 69 -2.69 2.16 5.63
N VAL A 70 -3.20 3.39 5.71
CA VAL A 70 -2.50 4.61 5.25
C VAL A 70 -1.75 5.23 6.44
N MET A 71 -0.48 5.59 6.23
CA MET A 71 0.32 6.37 7.18
C MET A 71 0.78 7.67 6.53
N LEU A 72 0.39 8.79 7.11
CA LEU A 72 0.91 10.11 6.77
C LEU A 72 2.13 10.38 7.64
N ASP A 73 3.28 10.57 7.01
CA ASP A 73 4.52 10.91 7.69
C ASP A 73 4.89 12.37 7.41
N THR A 74 4.95 13.18 8.47
CA THR A 74 5.17 14.63 8.39
C THR A 74 6.63 14.96 8.09
N LYS A 75 6.88 16.21 7.69
CA LYS A 75 8.24 16.75 7.56
C LYS A 75 8.91 16.91 8.93
#